data_AF-A0A536CNF9-F1
#
_entry.id   AF-A0A536CNF9-F1
#
_cell.length_a   1.000
_cell.length_b   1.000
_cell.length_c   1.000
_cell.angle_alpha   90.00
_cell.angle_beta   90.00
_cell.angle_gamma   90.00
#
_symmetry.space_group_name_H-M   'P 1'
#
loop_
_entity.id
_entity.type
_entity.pdbx_description
1 polymer ?
#
loop_
_entity_poly.entity_id
_entity_poly.type
_entity_poly.pdbx_seq_one_letter_code
_entity_poly.pdbx_strand_id
1 'polypeptide(L)'
;PFLEAQLKPAIEVALERWREARQIEHDLAQTQETLETRKLVERAKGVLMDSQNLKETEAFRRIQRLSMNSRKSMREVAEAILLAHEAGRSL
;
A
#
# COMPACT_ATOMS: atom_id res chain seq x y z
N PRO A 1 -38.92 -29.23 2.42
CA PRO A 1 -39.60 -28.10 1.73
C PRO A 1 -39.36 -26.80 2.51
N PHE A 2 -38.88 -25.75 1.84
CA PHE A 2 -38.73 -24.43 2.47
C PHE A 2 -40.11 -23.77 2.59
N LEU A 3 -40.38 -23.14 3.73
CA LEU A 3 -41.59 -22.31 3.90
C LEU A 3 -41.30 -20.96 3.26
N GLU A 4 -42.22 -20.42 2.47
CA GLU A 4 -42.08 -19.12 1.79
C GLU A 4 -41.74 -17.98 2.78
N ALA A 5 -42.26 -18.07 4.01
CA ALA A 5 -41.95 -17.15 5.10
C ALA A 5 -40.49 -17.17 5.58
N GLN A 6 -39.74 -18.24 5.32
CA GLN A 6 -38.32 -18.38 5.70
C GLN A 6 -37.37 -17.85 4.62
N LEU A 7 -37.87 -17.65 3.39
CA LEU A 7 -37.04 -17.28 2.25
C LEU A 7 -36.49 -15.85 2.38
N LYS A 8 -37.34 -14.88 2.75
CA LYS A 8 -36.93 -13.48 2.90
C LYS A 8 -35.86 -13.29 3.99
N PRO A 9 -36.03 -13.78 5.23
CA PRO A 9 -34.99 -13.67 6.25
C PRO A 9 -33.69 -14.40 5.87
N ALA A 10 -33.78 -15.55 5.19
CA ALA A 10 -32.60 -16.28 4.73
C ALA A 10 -31.80 -15.49 3.69
N ILE A 11 -32.48 -14.82 2.76
CA ILE A 11 -31.84 -13.94 1.76
C ILE A 11 -31.20 -12.72 2.45
N GLU A 12 -31.88 -12.10 3.40
CA GLU A 12 -31.34 -10.96 4.16
C GLU A 12 -30.05 -11.34 4.89
N VAL A 13 -30.04 -12.46 5.62
CA VAL A 13 -28.84 -12.97 6.29
C VAL A 13 -27.73 -13.30 5.29
N ALA A 14 -28.06 -13.92 4.15
CA ALA A 14 -27.07 -14.24 3.12
C ALA A 14 -26.43 -12.97 2.51
N LEU A 15 -27.23 -11.92 2.29
CA LEU A 15 -26.74 -10.64 1.78
C LEU A 15 -25.82 -9.94 2.79
N GLU A 16 -26.18 -9.90 4.07
CA GLU A 16 -25.30 -9.28 5.09
C GLU A 16 -23.98 -10.03 5.23
N ARG A 17 -24.02 -11.37 5.28
CA ARG A 17 -22.79 -12.19 5.31
C ARG A 17 -21.91 -11.95 4.09
N TRP A 18 -22.51 -11.80 2.92
CA TRP A 18 -21.77 -11.49 1.70
C TRP A 18 -21.11 -10.11 1.76
N ARG A 19 -21.80 -9.08 2.29
CA ARG A 19 -21.22 -7.75 2.48
C ARG A 19 -20.07 -7.76 3.49
N GLU A 20 -20.25 -8.45 4.61
CA GLU A 20 -19.20 -8.61 5.63
C GLU A 20 -17.96 -9.30 5.04
N ALA A 21 -18.14 -10.39 4.29
CA ALA A 21 -17.04 -11.08 3.63
C ALA A 21 -16.31 -10.16 2.64
N ARG A 22 -17.05 -9.37 1.85
CA ARG A 22 -16.46 -8.38 0.92
C ARG A 22 -15.69 -7.28 1.63
N GLN A 23 -16.19 -6.80 2.77
CA GLN A 23 -15.49 -5.80 3.55
C GLN A 23 -14.16 -6.35 4.09
N ILE A 24 -14.16 -7.58 4.61
CA ILE A 24 -12.94 -8.23 5.10
C ILE A 24 -11.91 -8.41 3.97
N GLU A 25 -12.34 -8.86 2.80
CA GLU A 25 -11.47 -8.98 1.61
C GLU A 25 -10.85 -7.64 1.23
N HIS A 26 -11.65 -6.57 1.22
CA HIS A 26 -11.19 -5.22 0.95
C HIS A 26 -10.16 -4.74 1.98
N ASP A 27 -10.44 -4.90 3.27
CA ASP A 27 -9.57 -4.44 4.35
C ASP A 27 -8.24 -5.20 4.37
N LEU A 28 -8.28 -6.51 4.04
CA LEU A 28 -7.09 -7.32 3.87
C LEU A 28 -6.22 -6.78 2.72
N ALA A 29 -6.83 -6.50 1.56
CA ALA A 29 -6.11 -5.95 0.41
C ALA A 29 -5.48 -4.58 0.73
N GLN A 30 -6.23 -3.68 1.35
CA GLN A 30 -5.74 -2.36 1.75
C GLN A 30 -4.58 -2.44 2.77
N THR A 31 -4.68 -3.39 3.70
CA THR A 31 -3.62 -3.63 4.71
C THR A 31 -2.35 -4.14 4.05
N GLN A 32 -2.48 -5.11 3.13
CA GLN A 32 -1.36 -5.64 2.36
C GLN A 32 -0.69 -4.53 1.54
N GLU A 33 -1.46 -3.69 0.85
CA GLU A 33 -0.94 -2.56 0.08
C GLU A 33 -0.18 -1.55 0.96
N THR A 34 -0.71 -1.26 2.14
CA THR A 34 -0.06 -0.37 3.12
C THR A 34 1.28 -0.95 3.59
N LEU A 35 1.35 -2.25 3.86
CA LEU A 35 2.58 -2.92 4.27
C LEU A 35 3.63 -2.93 3.16
N GLU A 36 3.23 -3.24 1.93
CA GLU A 36 4.15 -3.21 0.78
C GLU A 36 4.68 -1.79 0.52
N THR A 37 3.81 -0.78 0.63
CA THR A 37 4.24 0.62 0.52
C THR A 37 5.26 0.99 1.61
N ARG A 38 5.05 0.57 2.86
CA ARG A 38 6.04 0.79 3.94
C ARG A 38 7.37 0.12 3.62
N LYS A 39 7.37 -1.14 3.20
CA LYS A 39 8.61 -1.85 2.81
C LYS A 39 9.39 -1.11 1.72
N LEU A 40 8.70 -0.61 0.69
CA LEU A 40 9.32 0.16 -0.39
C LEU A 40 9.92 1.47 0.12
N VAL A 41 9.18 2.22 0.95
CA VAL A 41 9.66 3.48 1.53
C VAL A 41 10.89 3.25 2.43
N GLU A 42 10.88 2.21 3.28
CA GLU A 42 12.03 1.87 4.12
C GLU A 42 13.27 1.53 3.29
N ARG A 43 13.11 0.73 2.22
CA ARG A 43 14.20 0.41 1.30
C ARG A 43 14.74 1.66 0.59
N ALA A 44 13.85 2.53 0.10
CA ALA A 44 14.24 3.78 -0.54
C ALA A 44 14.97 4.72 0.42
N LYS A 45 14.56 4.77 1.70
CA LYS A 45 15.31 5.50 2.74
C LYS A 45 16.73 4.94 2.87
N GLY A 46 16.89 3.62 2.99
CA GLY A 46 18.22 2.99 3.08
C GLY A 46 19.13 3.38 1.91
N VAL A 47 18.61 3.32 0.68
CA VAL A 47 19.35 3.76 -0.52
C VAL A 47 19.75 5.24 -0.43
N LEU A 48 18.86 6.13 -0.01
CA LEU A 48 19.17 7.55 0.15
C LEU A 48 20.17 7.82 1.28
N MET A 49 20.09 7.06 2.37
CA MET A 49 21.02 7.15 3.48
C MET A 49 22.43 6.78 3.01
N ASP A 50 22.57 5.65 2.30
CA ASP A 50 23.87 5.16 1.83
C ASP A 50 24.44 6.02 0.70
N SER A 51 23.62 6.38 -0.29
CA SER A 51 24.09 7.10 -1.49
C SER A 51 24.30 8.60 -1.28
N GLN A 52 23.60 9.22 -0.33
CA GLN A 52 23.65 10.67 -0.10
C GLN A 52 24.09 11.03 1.33
N ASN A 53 24.52 10.04 2.11
CA ASN A 53 24.95 10.20 3.51
C ASN A 53 23.91 10.94 4.38
N LEU A 54 22.63 10.63 4.16
CA LEU A 54 21.52 11.23 4.89
C LEU A 54 21.21 10.44 6.16
N LYS A 55 20.72 11.13 7.20
CA LYS A 55 20.05 10.48 8.32
C LYS A 55 18.67 9.99 7.89
N GLU A 56 18.12 9.02 8.61
CA GLU A 56 16.80 8.45 8.33
C GLU A 56 15.70 9.51 8.19
N THR A 57 15.64 10.47 9.12
CA THR A 57 14.66 11.57 9.09
C THR A 57 14.82 12.46 7.85
N GLU A 58 16.05 12.67 7.39
CA GLU A 58 16.34 13.49 6.20
C GLU A 58 15.95 12.75 4.92
N ALA A 59 16.25 11.45 4.85
CA ALA A 59 15.83 10.57 3.76
C ALA A 59 14.30 10.52 3.66
N PHE A 60 13.59 10.33 4.77
CA PHE A 60 12.13 10.33 4.79
C PHE A 60 11.55 11.67 4.31
N ARG A 61 12.06 12.79 4.84
CA ARG A 61 11.66 14.14 4.39
C ARG A 61 11.96 14.37 2.91
N ARG A 62 13.01 13.75 2.37
CA ARG A 62 13.34 13.85 0.94
C ARG A 62 12.29 13.14 0.09
N ILE A 63 11.92 11.90 0.45
CA ILE A 63 10.86 11.15 -0.23
C ILE A 63 9.54 11.92 -0.15
N GLN A 64 9.17 12.44 1.02
CA GLN A 64 7.95 13.23 1.22
C GLN A 64 7.92 14.47 0.33
N ARG A 65 9.01 15.25 0.28
CA ARG A 65 9.09 16.43 -0.60
C ARG A 65 8.99 16.06 -2.07
N LEU A 66 9.63 14.96 -2.49
CA LEU A 66 9.52 14.47 -3.87
C LEU A 66 8.09 14.06 -4.21
N SER A 67 7.38 13.39 -3.30
CA SER A 67 5.96 13.03 -3.45
C SER A 67 5.10 14.27 -3.65
N MET A 68 5.25 15.29 -2.79
CA MET A 68 4.50 16.54 -2.90
C MET A 68 4.81 17.30 -4.20
N ASN A 69 6.09 17.44 -4.55
CA ASN A 69 6.51 18.21 -5.73
C ASN A 69 6.10 17.53 -7.05
N SER A 70 6.11 16.19 -7.08
CA SER A 70 5.74 15.41 -8.28
C SER A 70 4.26 15.02 -8.32
N ARG A 71 3.48 15.32 -7.26
CA ARG A 71 2.09 14.88 -7.08
C ARG A 71 1.93 13.36 -7.24
N LYS A 72 2.93 12.61 -6.79
CA LYS A 72 2.94 11.15 -6.80
C LYS A 72 2.79 10.60 -5.40
N SER A 73 2.28 9.39 -5.27
CA SER A 73 2.23 8.69 -4.00
C SER A 73 3.65 8.43 -3.44
N MET A 74 3.75 8.25 -2.12
CA MET A 74 5.01 7.85 -1.47
C MET A 74 5.56 6.55 -2.06
N ARG A 75 4.67 5.64 -2.48
CA ARG A 75 5.00 4.37 -3.13
C ARG A 75 5.73 4.59 -4.46
N GLU A 76 5.13 5.34 -5.37
CA GLU A 76 5.70 5.61 -6.70
C GLU A 76 7.04 6.32 -6.60
N VAL A 77 7.20 7.24 -5.64
CA VAL A 77 8.49 7.92 -5.40
C VAL A 77 9.54 6.94 -4.87
N ALA A 78 9.17 6.07 -3.92
CA ALA A 78 10.08 5.06 -3.40
C ALA A 78 10.53 4.08 -4.51
N GLU A 79 9.60 3.60 -5.32
CA GLU A 79 9.90 2.75 -6.49
C GLU A 79 10.83 3.45 -7.49
N ALA A 80 10.57 4.73 -7.79
CA ALA A 80 11.43 5.51 -8.69
C ALA A 80 12.86 5.69 -8.15
N ILE A 81 13.03 5.88 -6.84
CA ILE A 81 14.35 5.96 -6.19
C ILE A 81 15.08 4.63 -6.31
N LEU A 82 14.39 3.52 -6.02
CA LEU A 82 14.98 2.18 -6.11
C LEU A 82 15.39 1.85 -7.54
N LEU A 83 14.52 2.12 -8.51
CA LEU A 83 14.79 1.89 -9.93
C LEU A 83 16.00 2.71 -10.42
N ALA A 84 16.05 4.01 -10.07
CA ALA A 84 17.17 4.87 -10.45
C ALA A 84 18.50 4.37 -9.86
N HIS A 85 18.47 3.85 -8.63
CA HIS A 85 19.65 3.29 -7.99
C HIS A 85 20.10 1.95 -8.60
N GLU A 86 19.16 1.08 -8.97
CA GLU A 86 19.46 -0.17 -9.67
C GLU A 86 20.05 0.09 -11.06
N ALA A 87 19.48 1.03 -11.82
CA ALA A 87 19.99 1.46 -13.12
C ALA A 87 21.40 2.07 -13.03
N GLY A 88 21.66 2.86 -11.98
CA GLY A 88 22.99 3.44 -11.74
C GLY A 88 24.06 2.44 -11.32
N ARG A 89 23.69 1.24 -10.81
CA ARG A 89 24.63 0.16 -10.50
C ARG A 89 24.98 -0.73 -11.70
N SER A 90 24.17 -0.67 -12.77
CA SER A 90 24.34 -1.51 -13.96
C SER A 90 25.17 -0.84 -15.06
N LEU A 91 25.69 0.35 -14.80
CA LEU A 91 26.66 1.11 -15.60
C LEU A 91 28.01 1.14 -14.87
#